data_AF-A0A4U9ZRT6-F1
#
_entry.id   AF-A0A4U9ZRT6-F1
#
_cell.length_a   1.000
_cell.length_b   1.000
_cell.length_c   1.000
_cell.angle_alpha   90.00
_cell.angle_beta   90.00
_cell.angle_gamma   90.00
#
_symmetry.space_group_name_H-M   'P 1'
#
loop_
_entity.id
_entity.type
_entity.pdbx_description
1 polymer ?
#
loop_
_entity_poly.entity_id
_entity_poly.type
_entity_poly.pdbx_seq_one_letter_code
_entity_poly.pdbx_strand_id
1 'polypeptide(L)'
;METIKHIHHISAIVGDAQENLDFYRDVLQLRLVKKTLNFDDPSVYHLYFANQAADPGTLITFFPWENHFPGQVGSGQGGPILFSIPLGSLLFWQERLENFQVPFVTKDLFGTRALFFQDRHQLELALVENTDGTSQTAAILGFHGLFLHSHDFEASYQFMKGVLGLVDTFENEDYYVLETIGPQAHTIYLPKRNETRGHIGPGTVHHIAWNVSDLESLKAYQSYLNQANFNVTTIRNRKYFKSIYFREPGKVIFELATQGPGLTIDEPEEQLGKGLLIPPIYEKRREELLKQLKPLH
;
A
#
# COMPACT_ATOMS: atom_id res chain seq x y z
N MET A 1 6.51 12.99 -19.43
CA MET A 1 6.52 11.76 -18.62
C MET A 1 5.19 11.07 -18.84
N GLU A 2 5.10 9.75 -18.65
CA GLU A 2 3.80 9.07 -18.72
C GLU A 2 2.89 9.55 -17.57
N THR A 3 1.59 9.33 -17.68
CA THR A 3 0.65 9.56 -16.57
C THR A 3 0.55 8.31 -15.71
N ILE A 4 0.51 8.48 -14.39
CA ILE A 4 0.31 7.37 -13.44
C ILE A 4 -1.10 6.79 -13.60
N LYS A 5 -1.16 5.49 -13.87
CA LYS A 5 -2.41 4.78 -14.12
C LYS A 5 -3.01 4.17 -12.87
N HIS A 6 -2.18 3.76 -11.91
CA HIS A 6 -2.63 3.12 -10.68
C HIS A 6 -1.54 3.15 -9.60
N ILE A 7 -1.95 2.88 -8.36
CA ILE A 7 -1.05 2.52 -7.26
C ILE A 7 -0.38 1.19 -7.62
N HIS A 8 0.94 1.10 -7.48
CA HIS A 8 1.66 -0.16 -7.61
C HIS A 8 1.52 -1.00 -6.34
N HIS A 9 1.82 -0.41 -5.18
CA HIS A 9 1.66 -1.05 -3.88
C HIS A 9 1.65 -0.02 -2.76
N ILE A 10 1.15 -0.41 -1.59
CA ILE A 10 1.26 0.38 -0.35
C ILE A 10 2.05 -0.44 0.67
N SER A 11 3.01 0.18 1.35
CA SER A 11 3.79 -0.48 2.39
C SER A 11 3.56 0.15 3.75
N ALA A 12 3.28 -0.68 4.75
CA ALA A 12 3.03 -0.23 6.13
C ALA A 12 3.97 -0.91 7.14
N ILE A 13 4.15 -0.25 8.27
CA ILE A 13 4.84 -0.82 9.43
C ILE A 13 3.82 -1.40 10.38
N VAL A 14 4.07 -2.62 10.84
CA VAL A 14 3.18 -3.38 11.71
C VAL A 14 3.94 -3.97 12.89
N GLY A 15 3.23 -4.59 13.84
CA GLY A 15 3.81 -5.24 15.00
C GLY A 15 4.26 -6.66 14.69
N ASP A 16 3.72 -7.64 15.43
CA ASP A 16 4.01 -9.06 15.27
C ASP A 16 3.67 -9.59 13.87
N ALA A 17 4.59 -10.35 13.28
CA ALA A 17 4.46 -10.84 11.91
C ALA A 17 3.37 -11.91 11.76
N GLN A 18 3.10 -12.72 12.79
CA GLN A 18 2.03 -13.72 12.78
C GLN A 18 0.67 -13.05 12.90
N GLU A 19 0.51 -12.09 13.81
CA GLU A 19 -0.74 -11.32 13.94
C GLU A 19 -1.08 -10.57 12.64
N ASN A 20 -0.05 -10.01 11.96
CA ASN A 20 -0.22 -9.43 10.63
C ASN A 20 -0.68 -10.49 9.62
N LEU A 21 0.01 -11.63 9.56
CA LEU A 21 -0.33 -12.72 8.65
C LEU A 21 -1.78 -13.19 8.85
N ASP A 22 -2.18 -13.47 10.09
CA ASP A 22 -3.51 -13.95 10.43
C ASP A 22 -4.57 -12.89 10.09
N PHE A 23 -4.31 -11.60 10.34
CA PHE A 23 -5.27 -10.55 10.00
C PHE A 23 -5.48 -10.43 8.49
N TYR A 24 -4.42 -10.28 7.71
CA TYR A 24 -4.56 -10.04 6.28
C TYR A 24 -4.95 -11.29 5.49
N ARG A 25 -4.48 -12.48 5.90
CA ARG A 25 -4.86 -13.78 5.30
C ARG A 25 -6.24 -14.22 5.74
N ASP A 26 -6.51 -14.23 7.04
CA ASP A 26 -7.71 -14.89 7.57
C ASP A 26 -8.84 -13.92 7.79
N VAL A 27 -8.61 -12.71 8.30
CA VAL A 27 -9.69 -11.73 8.47
C VAL A 27 -10.06 -11.12 7.12
N LEU A 28 -9.09 -10.54 6.41
CA LEU A 28 -9.33 -9.85 5.14
C LEU A 28 -9.33 -10.74 3.90
N GLN A 29 -9.02 -12.03 4.04
CA GLN A 29 -9.01 -12.98 2.92
C GLN A 29 -8.13 -12.48 1.76
N LEU A 30 -7.04 -11.79 2.04
CA LEU A 30 -6.02 -11.48 1.03
C LEU A 30 -5.11 -12.69 0.85
N ARG A 31 -4.57 -12.83 -0.35
CA ARG A 31 -3.62 -13.88 -0.67
C ARG A 31 -2.22 -13.43 -0.26
N LEU A 32 -1.54 -14.18 0.59
CA LEU A 32 -0.09 -14.02 0.78
C LEU A 32 0.60 -14.46 -0.52
N VAL A 33 1.20 -13.50 -1.24
CA VAL A 33 1.83 -13.73 -2.55
C VAL A 33 3.35 -13.72 -2.49
N LYS A 34 3.93 -13.19 -1.41
CA LYS A 34 5.37 -13.30 -1.17
C LYS A 34 5.67 -13.25 0.33
N LYS A 35 6.56 -14.13 0.76
CA LYS A 35 7.19 -14.11 2.07
C LYS A 35 8.70 -14.03 1.86
N THR A 36 9.29 -12.90 2.18
CA THR A 36 10.72 -12.64 2.01
C THR A 36 11.27 -11.87 3.21
N LEU A 37 12.52 -11.45 3.14
CA LEU A 37 13.15 -10.56 4.12
C LEU A 37 13.34 -9.18 3.51
N ASN A 38 13.32 -8.15 4.34
CA ASN A 38 13.56 -6.79 3.87
C ASN A 38 14.97 -6.69 3.26
N PHE A 39 15.04 -6.09 2.07
CA PHE A 39 16.29 -5.93 1.31
C PHE A 39 17.28 -4.95 1.96
N ASP A 40 16.78 -4.07 2.83
CA ASP A 40 17.59 -3.08 3.54
C ASP A 40 17.94 -3.56 4.98
N ASP A 41 17.15 -4.48 5.55
CA ASP A 41 17.38 -5.12 6.85
C ASP A 41 16.90 -6.59 6.84
N PRO A 42 17.81 -7.58 6.71
CA PRO A 42 17.42 -8.99 6.61
C PRO A 42 16.94 -9.59 7.93
N SER A 43 16.96 -8.86 9.05
CA SER A 43 16.42 -9.36 10.32
C SER A 43 14.88 -9.33 10.38
N VAL A 44 14.24 -8.63 9.43
CA VAL A 44 12.80 -8.38 9.42
C VAL A 44 12.16 -9.03 8.20
N TYR A 45 10.99 -9.66 8.42
CA TYR A 45 10.15 -10.13 7.32
C TYR A 45 9.69 -8.98 6.41
N HIS A 46 9.45 -9.30 5.14
CA HIS A 46 8.71 -8.46 4.22
C HIS A 46 7.61 -9.33 3.61
N LEU A 47 6.38 -9.09 4.07
CA LEU A 47 5.21 -9.86 3.68
C LEU A 47 4.43 -9.10 2.62
N TYR A 48 4.04 -9.77 1.54
CA TYR A 48 3.28 -9.19 0.45
C TYR A 48 1.93 -9.91 0.35
N PHE A 49 0.86 -9.13 0.38
CA PHE A 49 -0.50 -9.59 0.18
C PHE A 49 -1.08 -8.96 -1.07
N ALA A 50 -1.99 -9.67 -1.72
CA ALA A 50 -2.72 -9.19 -2.89
C ALA A 50 -4.18 -9.63 -2.80
N ASN A 51 -5.00 -9.19 -3.76
CA ASN A 51 -6.28 -9.85 -3.99
C ASN A 51 -6.08 -11.35 -4.35
N GLN A 52 -7.17 -12.11 -4.45
CA GLN A 52 -7.08 -13.55 -4.69
C GLN A 52 -6.38 -13.91 -6.02
N ALA A 53 -6.59 -13.11 -7.06
CA ALA A 53 -5.98 -13.29 -8.38
C ALA A 53 -4.52 -12.77 -8.47
N ALA A 54 -4.00 -12.15 -7.41
CA ALA A 54 -2.70 -11.49 -7.41
C ALA A 54 -2.55 -10.42 -8.52
N ASP A 55 -3.63 -9.68 -8.80
CA ASP A 55 -3.66 -8.68 -9.85
C ASP A 55 -2.69 -7.52 -9.56
N PRO A 56 -2.10 -6.91 -10.62
CA PRO A 56 -1.38 -5.65 -10.49
C PRO A 56 -2.18 -4.59 -9.74
N GLY A 57 -1.49 -3.75 -8.96
CA GLY A 57 -2.12 -2.67 -8.20
C GLY A 57 -2.92 -3.09 -6.97
N THR A 58 -2.92 -4.38 -6.62
CA THR A 58 -3.60 -4.88 -5.40
C THR A 58 -2.64 -5.18 -4.25
N LEU A 59 -1.34 -4.91 -4.44
CA LEU A 59 -0.30 -5.27 -3.49
C LEU A 59 -0.28 -4.36 -2.27
N ILE A 60 -0.46 -4.96 -1.10
CA ILE A 60 -0.12 -4.34 0.19
C ILE A 60 1.03 -5.11 0.82
N THR A 61 2.01 -4.39 1.37
CA THR A 61 3.20 -5.03 1.96
C THR A 61 3.49 -4.52 3.36
N PHE A 62 4.13 -5.36 4.17
CA PHE A 62 4.33 -5.10 5.58
C PHE A 62 5.76 -5.35 6.02
N PHE A 63 6.25 -4.46 6.89
CA PHE A 63 7.48 -4.62 7.66
C PHE A 63 7.12 -4.80 9.15
N PRO A 64 7.22 -6.03 9.70
CA PRO A 64 6.95 -6.30 11.11
C PRO A 64 8.06 -5.78 12.03
N TRP A 65 7.77 -4.77 12.85
CA TRP A 65 8.69 -4.16 13.82
C TRP A 65 8.23 -4.50 15.24
N GLU A 66 8.35 -5.78 15.62
CA GLU A 66 7.73 -6.38 16.83
C GLU A 66 8.13 -5.74 18.17
N ASN A 67 9.25 -5.00 18.22
CA ASN A 67 9.79 -4.39 19.44
C ASN A 67 9.89 -2.86 19.38
N HIS A 68 9.16 -2.22 18.45
CA HIS A 68 9.17 -0.77 18.30
C HIS A 68 7.97 -0.11 19.00
N PHE A 69 8.15 1.13 19.44
CA PHE A 69 7.05 1.95 19.90
C PHE A 69 6.02 2.15 18.76
N PRO A 70 4.71 2.12 19.06
CA PRO A 70 3.68 2.41 18.07
C PRO A 70 3.95 3.71 17.33
N GLY A 71 3.61 3.72 16.04
CA GLY A 71 3.66 4.94 15.25
C GLY A 71 2.60 5.94 15.71
N GLN A 72 2.71 7.15 15.17
CA GLN A 72 1.71 8.19 15.33
C GLN A 72 1.32 8.66 13.94
N VAL A 73 0.03 8.51 13.60
CA VAL A 73 -0.51 9.01 12.35
C VAL A 73 -0.41 10.53 12.31
N GLY A 74 -0.01 11.05 11.16
CA GLY A 74 0.05 12.48 10.90
C GLY A 74 0.75 12.79 9.59
N SER A 75 1.04 14.07 9.38
CA SER A 75 1.66 14.58 8.16
C SER A 75 2.92 13.80 7.76
N GLY A 76 3.04 13.54 6.45
CA GLY A 76 4.13 12.80 5.83
C GLY A 76 3.86 11.30 5.67
N GLN A 77 2.60 10.88 5.79
CA GLN A 77 2.16 9.50 5.71
C GLN A 77 0.92 9.38 4.79
N GLY A 78 0.66 8.16 4.32
CA GLY A 78 -0.65 7.79 3.77
C GLY A 78 -1.53 7.16 4.84
N GLY A 79 -2.79 6.93 4.51
CA GLY A 79 -3.75 6.28 5.40
C GLY A 79 -4.94 7.19 5.73
N PRO A 80 -6.11 6.67 6.10
CA PRO A 80 -6.51 5.25 6.05
C PRO A 80 -6.34 4.61 4.65
N ILE A 81 -6.13 3.30 4.58
CA ILE A 81 -6.05 2.53 3.32
C ILE A 81 -7.42 1.91 3.02
N LEU A 82 -7.94 2.12 1.82
CA LEU A 82 -9.29 1.70 1.46
C LEU A 82 -9.22 0.57 0.42
N PHE A 83 -9.86 -0.55 0.72
CA PHE A 83 -10.04 -1.67 -0.18
C PHE A 83 -11.40 -1.63 -0.84
N SER A 84 -11.42 -1.99 -2.12
CA SER A 84 -12.61 -2.12 -2.93
C SER A 84 -13.24 -3.49 -2.72
N ILE A 85 -14.54 -3.54 -2.41
CA ILE A 85 -15.34 -4.76 -2.31
C ILE A 85 -16.54 -4.68 -3.27
N PRO A 86 -17.07 -5.79 -3.78
CA PRO A 86 -18.20 -5.75 -4.69
C PRO A 86 -19.48 -5.17 -4.05
N LEU A 87 -20.27 -4.44 -4.85
CA LEU A 87 -21.57 -3.92 -4.42
C LEU A 87 -22.47 -5.03 -3.83
N GLY A 88 -23.05 -4.77 -2.65
CA GLY A 88 -23.89 -5.73 -1.93
C GLY A 88 -23.12 -6.63 -0.96
N SER A 89 -21.78 -6.48 -0.86
CA SER A 89 -20.95 -7.31 0.02
C SER A 89 -20.78 -6.74 1.43
N LEU A 90 -21.30 -5.54 1.74
CA LEU A 90 -21.12 -4.93 3.06
C LEU A 90 -21.57 -5.82 4.21
N LEU A 91 -22.73 -6.45 4.10
CA LEU A 91 -23.28 -7.28 5.18
C LEU A 91 -22.37 -8.48 5.49
N PHE A 92 -21.84 -9.14 4.45
CA PHE A 92 -20.86 -10.22 4.62
C PHE A 92 -19.64 -9.74 5.41
N TRP A 93 -19.13 -8.55 5.09
CA TRP A 93 -17.96 -8.00 5.78
C TRP A 93 -18.26 -7.54 7.19
N GLN A 94 -19.45 -6.98 7.47
CA GLN A 94 -19.87 -6.66 8.83
C GLN A 94 -19.89 -7.92 9.71
N GLU A 95 -20.61 -8.96 9.27
CA GLU A 95 -20.69 -10.23 9.99
C GLU A 95 -19.31 -10.86 10.16
N ARG A 96 -18.45 -10.79 9.13
CA ARG A 96 -17.08 -11.31 9.20
C ARG A 96 -16.26 -10.56 10.25
N LEU A 97 -16.24 -9.22 10.21
CA LEU A 97 -15.49 -8.42 11.17
C LEU A 97 -16.00 -8.66 12.61
N GLU A 98 -17.32 -8.78 12.81
CA GLU A 98 -17.91 -9.15 14.11
C GLU A 98 -17.44 -10.51 14.60
N ASN A 99 -17.46 -11.53 13.73
CA ASN A 99 -17.01 -12.89 14.05
C ASN A 99 -15.53 -12.94 14.44
N PHE A 100 -14.68 -12.11 13.81
CA PHE A 100 -13.27 -11.97 14.16
C PHE A 100 -13.00 -10.93 15.26
N GLN A 101 -14.05 -10.37 15.86
CA GLN A 101 -13.96 -9.37 16.94
C GLN A 101 -13.13 -8.16 16.53
N VAL A 102 -13.39 -7.64 15.33
CA VAL A 102 -12.79 -6.41 14.79
C VAL A 102 -13.84 -5.31 14.82
N PRO A 103 -13.74 -4.33 15.74
CA PRO A 103 -14.67 -3.21 15.77
C PRO A 103 -14.60 -2.40 14.47
N PHE A 104 -15.75 -1.94 13.99
CA PHE A 104 -15.84 -1.07 12.82
C PHE A 104 -16.89 0.01 13.00
N VAL A 105 -16.81 1.04 12.15
CA VAL A 105 -17.81 2.10 12.03
C VAL A 105 -18.21 2.22 10.57
N THR A 106 -19.52 2.17 10.29
CA THR A 106 -20.04 2.48 8.96
C THR A 106 -20.11 3.99 8.76
N LYS A 107 -19.53 4.50 7.67
CA LYS A 107 -19.56 5.92 7.30
C LYS A 107 -19.96 6.10 5.84
N ASP A 108 -20.52 7.27 5.53
CA ASP A 108 -20.58 7.75 4.15
C ASP A 108 -19.20 8.29 3.74
N LEU A 109 -18.71 7.84 2.60
CA LEU A 109 -17.48 8.24 1.96
C LEU A 109 -17.85 8.84 0.60
N PHE A 110 -18.22 10.12 0.59
CA PHE A 110 -18.54 10.88 -0.62
C PHE A 110 -19.67 10.22 -1.45
N GLY A 111 -20.72 9.77 -0.78
CA GLY A 111 -21.89 9.13 -1.41
C GLY A 111 -21.83 7.60 -1.49
N THR A 112 -20.72 6.99 -1.07
CA THR A 112 -20.55 5.53 -1.01
C THR A 112 -20.42 5.08 0.44
N ARG A 113 -21.09 3.99 0.83
CA ARG A 113 -20.95 3.43 2.18
C ARG A 113 -19.62 2.69 2.32
N ALA A 114 -18.97 2.89 3.45
CA ALA A 114 -17.73 2.21 3.79
C ALA A 114 -17.70 1.74 5.25
N LEU A 115 -17.02 0.63 5.51
CA LEU A 115 -16.71 0.13 6.87
C LEU A 115 -15.30 0.54 7.23
N PHE A 116 -15.13 1.44 8.20
CA PHE A 116 -13.82 1.83 8.73
C PHE A 116 -13.48 1.01 9.97
N PHE A 117 -12.27 0.49 10.05
CA PHE A 117 -11.77 -0.33 11.15
C PHE A 117 -10.25 -0.22 11.24
N GLN A 118 -9.67 -0.88 12.22
CA GLN A 118 -8.23 -0.96 12.40
C GLN A 118 -7.78 -2.42 12.39
N ASP A 119 -6.55 -2.66 11.93
CA ASP A 119 -5.90 -3.96 12.12
C ASP A 119 -5.44 -4.16 13.58
N ARG A 120 -4.80 -5.30 13.86
CA ARG A 120 -4.28 -5.62 15.21
C ARG A 120 -3.21 -4.64 15.69
N HIS A 121 -2.61 -3.87 14.79
CA HIS A 121 -1.53 -2.93 15.06
C HIS A 121 -1.97 -1.47 14.88
N GLN A 122 -3.28 -1.21 14.85
CA GLN A 122 -3.91 0.11 14.74
C GLN A 122 -3.77 0.80 13.38
N LEU A 123 -3.34 0.08 12.33
CA LEU A 123 -3.36 0.63 10.97
C LEU A 123 -4.81 0.84 10.54
N GLU A 124 -5.13 2.07 10.12
CA GLU A 124 -6.50 2.43 9.73
C GLU A 124 -6.83 1.93 8.32
N LEU A 125 -7.93 1.19 8.22
CA LEU A 125 -8.40 0.54 7.01
C LEU A 125 -9.87 0.86 6.75
N ALA A 126 -10.31 0.73 5.49
CA ALA A 126 -11.72 0.66 5.17
C ALA A 126 -12.05 -0.33 4.06
N LEU A 127 -13.28 -0.83 4.06
CA LEU A 127 -13.89 -1.55 2.94
C LEU A 127 -14.96 -0.66 2.29
N VAL A 128 -14.87 -0.46 0.98
CA VAL A 128 -15.73 0.44 0.20
C VAL A 128 -16.42 -0.34 -0.90
N GLU A 129 -17.75 -0.23 -0.99
CA GLU A 129 -18.48 -0.86 -2.09
C GLU A 129 -18.16 -0.18 -3.42
N ASN A 130 -17.75 -1.00 -4.39
CA ASN A 130 -17.57 -0.57 -5.76
C ASN A 130 -18.81 -0.91 -6.58
N THR A 131 -19.37 0.10 -7.23
CA THR A 131 -20.56 0.01 -8.07
C THR A 131 -20.31 -0.69 -9.41
N ASP A 132 -19.03 -0.91 -9.76
CA ASP A 132 -18.65 -1.52 -11.03
C ASP A 132 -18.66 -3.04 -10.94
N GLY A 133 -19.70 -3.62 -11.54
CA GLY A 133 -19.82 -5.05 -11.76
C GLY A 133 -20.56 -5.81 -10.66
N THR A 134 -21.34 -6.79 -11.09
CA THR A 134 -21.97 -7.76 -10.19
C THR A 134 -21.02 -8.92 -9.97
N SER A 135 -20.21 -8.89 -8.90
CA SER A 135 -19.49 -10.09 -8.46
C SER A 135 -20.42 -10.97 -7.62
N GLN A 136 -20.33 -12.28 -7.81
CA GLN A 136 -20.99 -13.25 -6.92
C GLN A 136 -20.16 -13.54 -5.66
N THR A 137 -18.94 -13.02 -5.59
CA THR A 137 -18.05 -13.16 -4.43
C THR A 137 -18.06 -11.88 -3.61
N ALA A 138 -17.73 -11.98 -2.32
CA ALA A 138 -17.50 -10.83 -1.45
C ALA A 138 -16.02 -10.46 -1.33
N ALA A 139 -15.14 -11.06 -2.13
CA ALA A 139 -13.69 -10.92 -2.00
C ALA A 139 -13.22 -9.48 -2.28
N ILE A 140 -12.16 -9.05 -1.58
CA ILE A 140 -11.49 -7.78 -1.87
C ILE A 140 -10.95 -7.80 -3.31
N LEU A 141 -11.29 -6.79 -4.09
CA LEU A 141 -10.92 -6.65 -5.49
C LEU A 141 -9.53 -6.05 -5.67
N GLY A 142 -9.15 -5.16 -4.75
CA GLY A 142 -7.93 -4.35 -4.82
C GLY A 142 -8.08 -3.12 -3.94
N PHE A 143 -7.29 -2.08 -4.19
CA PHE A 143 -7.50 -0.81 -3.52
C PHE A 143 -8.69 -0.08 -4.14
N HIS A 144 -9.50 0.55 -3.30
CA HIS A 144 -10.32 1.68 -3.70
C HIS A 144 -9.46 2.95 -3.76
N GLY A 145 -8.55 3.10 -2.81
CA GLY A 145 -7.78 4.32 -2.65
C GLY A 145 -7.17 4.47 -1.26
N LEU A 146 -6.84 5.71 -0.90
CA LEU A 146 -6.37 6.07 0.43
C LEU A 146 -6.57 7.55 0.73
N PHE A 147 -6.52 7.90 2.01
CA PHE A 147 -6.32 9.29 2.41
C PHE A 147 -4.83 9.64 2.45
N LEU A 148 -4.54 10.93 2.31
CA LEU A 148 -3.19 11.47 2.37
C LEU A 148 -3.05 12.46 3.53
N HIS A 149 -2.11 12.20 4.44
CA HIS A 149 -1.79 13.10 5.53
C HIS A 149 -0.65 14.04 5.10
N SER A 150 -1.01 15.25 4.66
CA SER A 150 -0.05 16.20 4.09
C SER A 150 0.43 17.28 5.08
N HIS A 151 1.71 17.65 4.97
CA HIS A 151 2.26 18.85 5.59
C HIS A 151 1.85 20.15 4.89
N ASP A 152 1.59 20.05 3.59
CA ASP A 152 1.30 21.16 2.67
C ASP A 152 0.36 20.61 1.61
N PHE A 153 -0.94 20.66 1.91
CA PHE A 153 -1.95 19.99 1.09
C PHE A 153 -2.05 20.64 -0.29
N GLU A 154 -1.94 21.96 -0.44
CA GLU A 154 -1.95 22.59 -1.76
C GLU A 154 -0.76 22.13 -2.60
N ALA A 155 0.44 22.05 -2.04
CA ALA A 155 1.60 21.59 -2.79
C ALA A 155 1.49 20.09 -3.14
N SER A 156 0.95 19.24 -2.25
CA SER A 156 0.64 17.84 -2.57
C SER A 156 -0.38 17.73 -3.70
N TYR A 157 -1.44 18.52 -3.66
CA TYR A 157 -2.47 18.58 -4.70
C TYR A 157 -1.88 18.93 -6.06
N GLN A 158 -1.10 20.02 -6.13
CA GLN A 158 -0.45 20.46 -7.37
C GLN A 158 0.58 19.43 -7.86
N PHE A 159 1.30 18.77 -6.96
CA PHE A 159 2.25 17.72 -7.32
C PHE A 159 1.54 16.50 -7.93
N MET A 160 0.48 16.00 -7.30
CA MET A 160 -0.26 14.85 -7.81
C MET A 160 -0.88 15.13 -9.19
N LYS A 161 -1.40 16.33 -9.42
CA LYS A 161 -1.93 16.72 -10.74
C LYS A 161 -0.85 16.96 -11.77
N GLY A 162 0.15 17.77 -11.45
CA GLY A 162 1.15 18.23 -12.41
C GLY A 162 2.23 17.20 -12.73
N VAL A 163 2.63 16.39 -11.75
CA VAL A 163 3.75 15.45 -11.88
C VAL A 163 3.26 14.02 -12.09
N LEU A 164 2.26 13.58 -11.32
CA LEU A 164 1.72 12.23 -11.46
C LEU A 164 0.58 12.16 -12.49
N GLY A 165 -0.06 13.29 -12.80
CA GLY A 165 -1.14 13.38 -13.79
C GLY A 165 -2.48 12.83 -13.29
N LEU A 166 -2.73 12.83 -11.98
CA LEU A 166 -4.04 12.51 -11.42
C LEU A 166 -5.06 13.59 -11.83
N VAL A 167 -6.33 13.19 -11.93
CA VAL A 167 -7.44 14.05 -12.33
C VAL A 167 -8.38 14.32 -11.16
N ASP A 168 -9.00 15.49 -11.11
CA ASP A 168 -10.04 15.78 -10.12
C ASP A 168 -11.32 15.01 -10.45
N THR A 169 -11.90 14.38 -9.45
CA THR A 169 -13.21 13.73 -9.55
C THR A 169 -14.25 14.41 -8.67
N PHE A 170 -13.81 15.01 -7.56
CA PHE A 170 -14.66 15.75 -6.65
C PHE A 170 -13.86 16.78 -5.86
N GLU A 171 -14.50 17.89 -5.50
CA GLU A 171 -13.94 18.91 -4.63
C GLU A 171 -15.05 19.53 -3.77
N ASN A 172 -14.79 19.70 -2.47
CA ASN A 172 -15.64 20.49 -1.59
C ASN A 172 -14.78 21.38 -0.67
N GLU A 173 -15.37 21.97 0.37
CA GLU A 173 -14.66 22.84 1.31
C GLU A 173 -13.54 22.12 2.08
N ASP A 174 -13.72 20.82 2.33
CA ASP A 174 -12.84 20.04 3.21
C ASP A 174 -11.84 19.16 2.46
N TYR A 175 -12.09 18.82 1.20
CA TYR A 175 -11.30 17.83 0.46
C TYR A 175 -11.08 18.20 -1.01
N TYR A 176 -9.87 17.85 -1.48
CA TYR A 176 -9.63 17.47 -2.87
C TYR A 176 -9.76 15.96 -3.01
N VAL A 177 -10.46 15.50 -4.05
CA VAL A 177 -10.54 14.08 -4.40
C VAL A 177 -9.99 13.91 -5.80
N LEU A 178 -8.89 13.18 -5.89
CA LEU A 178 -8.17 12.93 -7.14
C LEU A 178 -8.18 11.46 -7.49
N GLU A 179 -8.04 11.13 -8.76
CA GLU A 179 -8.03 9.74 -9.21
C GLU A 179 -6.94 9.48 -10.26
N THR A 180 -6.38 8.27 -10.25
CA THR A 180 -5.48 7.79 -11.32
C THR A 180 -6.28 7.35 -12.55
N ILE A 181 -5.75 7.53 -13.76
CA ILE A 181 -6.53 7.38 -15.01
C ILE A 181 -6.60 5.95 -15.60
N GLY A 182 -6.20 4.93 -14.85
CA GLY A 182 -6.17 3.53 -15.33
C GLY A 182 -7.51 2.81 -15.22
N PRO A 183 -7.64 1.60 -15.80
CA PRO A 183 -8.84 0.76 -15.64
C PRO A 183 -9.05 0.29 -14.19
N GLN A 184 -7.99 0.31 -13.39
CA GLN A 184 -8.01 0.14 -11.94
C GLN A 184 -7.69 1.50 -11.30
N ALA A 185 -8.61 2.43 -11.49
CA ALA A 185 -8.49 3.78 -10.98
C ALA A 185 -8.51 3.76 -9.45
N HIS A 186 -7.64 4.54 -8.82
CA HIS A 186 -7.50 4.62 -7.36
C HIS A 186 -7.72 6.05 -6.90
N THR A 187 -8.59 6.22 -5.90
CA THR A 187 -8.97 7.53 -5.38
C THR A 187 -8.05 7.99 -4.26
N ILE A 188 -7.57 9.22 -4.33
CA ILE A 188 -6.80 9.89 -3.29
C ILE A 188 -7.66 10.97 -2.65
N TYR A 189 -7.98 10.76 -1.37
CA TYR A 189 -8.69 11.74 -0.55
C TYR A 189 -7.67 12.62 0.17
N LEU A 190 -7.60 13.89 -0.22
CA LEU A 190 -6.67 14.85 0.34
C LEU A 190 -7.45 15.91 1.16
N PRO A 191 -7.38 15.87 2.50
CA PRO A 191 -7.92 16.93 3.34
C PRO A 191 -7.29 18.29 3.02
N LYS A 192 -8.11 19.34 2.97
CA LYS A 192 -7.70 20.75 2.78
C LYS A 192 -7.23 21.37 4.10
N ARG A 193 -6.31 20.69 4.77
CA ARG A 193 -5.67 21.15 6.00
C ARG A 193 -4.28 20.56 6.16
N ASN A 194 -3.39 21.33 6.76
CA ASN A 194 -2.05 20.86 7.11
C ASN A 194 -2.09 20.17 8.46
N GLU A 195 -1.45 19.01 8.55
CA GLU A 195 -1.41 18.21 9.76
C GLU A 195 -0.04 18.29 10.45
N THR A 196 -0.02 18.02 11.75
CA THR A 196 1.24 17.87 12.48
C THR A 196 1.96 16.60 12.04
N ARG A 197 3.29 16.64 12.03
CA ARG A 197 4.13 15.52 11.60
C ARG A 197 3.80 14.24 12.37
N GLY A 198 3.59 13.16 11.62
CA GLY A 198 3.48 11.81 12.18
C GLY A 198 4.84 11.18 12.49
N HIS A 199 4.82 10.09 13.25
CA HIS A 199 5.97 9.27 13.58
C HIS A 199 5.80 7.87 12.98
N ILE A 200 6.78 7.43 12.20
CA ILE A 200 6.75 6.09 11.60
C ILE A 200 6.96 5.05 12.70
N GLY A 201 6.09 4.05 12.72
CA GLY A 201 6.13 2.89 13.61
C GLY A 201 4.94 1.97 13.34
N PRO A 202 4.78 0.85 14.09
CA PRO A 202 3.63 -0.03 13.97
C PRO A 202 2.31 0.75 13.93
N GLY A 203 1.47 0.46 12.94
CA GLY A 203 0.19 1.15 12.70
C GLY A 203 0.26 2.33 11.73
N THR A 204 1.36 2.52 10.99
CA THR A 204 1.50 3.63 10.03
C THR A 204 1.88 3.18 8.63
N VAL A 205 1.40 3.90 7.62
CA VAL A 205 1.85 3.72 6.24
C VAL A 205 3.24 4.31 6.09
N HIS A 206 4.18 3.49 5.61
CA HIS A 206 5.54 3.92 5.35
C HIS A 206 5.67 4.67 4.03
N HIS A 207 5.11 4.12 2.94
CA HIS A 207 5.16 4.74 1.62
C HIS A 207 4.05 4.25 0.70
N ILE A 208 3.79 5.05 -0.33
CA ILE A 208 2.86 4.74 -1.43
C ILE A 208 3.68 4.64 -2.70
N ALA A 209 3.60 3.50 -3.38
CA ALA A 209 4.27 3.28 -4.65
C ALA A 209 3.31 3.46 -5.81
N TRP A 210 3.73 4.21 -6.83
CA TRP A 210 2.99 4.46 -8.05
C TRP A 210 3.60 3.68 -9.20
N ASN A 211 2.73 3.13 -10.06
CA ASN A 211 3.18 2.32 -11.18
C ASN A 211 3.77 3.19 -12.29
N VAL A 212 4.94 2.78 -12.77
CA VAL A 212 5.51 3.21 -14.04
C VAL A 212 5.70 1.99 -14.95
N SER A 213 5.56 2.20 -16.26
CA SER A 213 5.56 1.12 -17.25
C SER A 213 6.85 0.33 -17.26
N ASP A 214 7.99 1.01 -17.26
CA ASP A 214 9.30 0.39 -17.40
C ASP A 214 10.45 1.26 -16.84
N LEU A 215 11.68 0.78 -17.05
CA LEU A 215 12.89 1.44 -16.57
C LEU A 215 13.18 2.76 -17.29
N GLU A 216 12.76 2.94 -18.54
CA GLU A 216 12.94 4.20 -19.25
C GLU A 216 12.03 5.27 -18.66
N SER A 217 10.76 4.93 -18.42
CA SER A 217 9.81 5.79 -17.69
C SER A 217 10.31 6.12 -16.29
N LEU A 218 10.81 5.13 -15.52
CA LEU A 218 11.38 5.36 -14.20
C LEU A 218 12.57 6.36 -14.24
N LYS A 219 13.47 6.21 -15.21
CA LYS A 219 14.62 7.11 -15.39
C LYS A 219 14.19 8.51 -15.80
N ALA A 220 13.17 8.64 -16.65
CA ALA A 220 12.62 9.92 -17.06
C ALA A 220 12.05 10.69 -15.85
N TYR A 221 11.28 10.00 -15.00
CA TYR A 221 10.80 10.57 -13.74
C TYR A 221 11.94 10.96 -12.80
N GLN A 222 12.92 10.07 -12.59
CA GLN A 222 14.07 10.36 -11.74
C GLN A 222 14.82 11.62 -12.20
N SER A 223 15.04 11.76 -13.52
CA SER A 223 15.69 12.93 -14.11
C SER A 223 14.90 14.21 -13.85
N TYR A 224 13.59 14.19 -14.12
CA TYR A 224 12.71 15.34 -13.87
C TYR A 224 12.70 15.75 -12.39
N LEU A 225 12.50 14.78 -11.49
CA LEU A 225 12.44 15.05 -10.05
C LEU A 225 13.77 15.62 -9.51
N ASN A 226 14.92 15.12 -10.00
CA ASN A 226 16.22 15.69 -9.66
C ASN A 226 16.38 17.13 -10.17
N GLN A 227 15.94 17.42 -11.40
CA GLN A 227 15.97 18.78 -11.95
C GLN A 227 15.05 19.73 -11.17
N ALA A 228 13.95 19.21 -10.62
CA ALA A 228 13.04 19.92 -9.74
C ALA A 228 13.53 19.96 -8.26
N ASN A 229 14.78 19.58 -7.99
CA ASN A 229 15.43 19.60 -6.66
C ASN A 229 14.78 18.70 -5.59
N PHE A 230 14.10 17.62 -6.00
CA PHE A 230 13.71 16.57 -5.06
C PHE A 230 14.92 15.71 -4.69
N ASN A 231 14.98 15.29 -3.42
CA ASN A 231 15.97 14.32 -2.95
C ASN A 231 15.53 12.91 -3.34
N VAL A 232 15.81 12.51 -4.57
CA VAL A 232 15.43 11.19 -5.12
C VAL A 232 16.55 10.19 -4.88
N THR A 233 16.21 8.97 -4.47
CA THR A 233 17.21 7.90 -4.34
C THR A 233 17.76 7.47 -5.71
N THR A 234 18.89 6.77 -5.70
CA THR A 234 19.29 5.95 -6.86
C THR A 234 18.25 4.87 -7.16
N ILE A 235 18.26 4.34 -8.38
CA ILE A 235 17.38 3.24 -8.76
C ILE A 235 17.78 1.99 -7.98
N ARG A 236 16.85 1.44 -7.20
CA ARG A 236 17.02 0.22 -6.42
C ARG A 236 16.43 -0.97 -7.18
N ASN A 237 17.10 -2.12 -7.11
CA ASN A 237 16.58 -3.37 -7.64
C ASN A 237 15.98 -4.18 -6.48
N ARG A 238 14.65 -4.28 -6.43
CA ARG A 238 13.91 -5.04 -5.42
C ARG A 238 13.58 -6.46 -5.88
N LYS A 239 14.30 -6.98 -6.88
CA LYS A 239 14.12 -8.26 -7.59
C LYS A 239 12.82 -8.33 -8.41
N TYR A 240 11.69 -8.02 -7.79
CA TYR A 240 10.34 -8.07 -8.40
C TYR A 240 10.03 -6.84 -9.25
N PHE A 241 10.69 -5.72 -8.95
CA PHE A 241 10.58 -4.45 -9.66
C PHE A 241 11.82 -3.60 -9.41
N LYS A 242 11.95 -2.52 -10.17
CA LYS A 242 12.93 -1.44 -9.93
C LYS A 242 12.21 -0.21 -9.44
N SER A 243 12.82 0.54 -8.53
CA SER A 243 12.17 1.71 -7.98
C SER A 243 13.09 2.83 -7.53
N ILE A 244 12.49 4.01 -7.37
CA ILE A 244 13.08 5.20 -6.74
C ILE A 244 12.14 5.72 -5.66
N TYR A 245 12.70 6.32 -4.62
CA TYR A 245 11.96 6.90 -3.51
C TYR A 245 12.27 8.39 -3.40
N PHE A 246 11.27 9.17 -2.99
CA PHE A 246 11.41 10.60 -2.68
C PHE A 246 10.28 11.03 -1.73
N ARG A 247 10.42 12.21 -1.14
CA ARG A 247 9.31 12.85 -0.41
C ARG A 247 8.64 13.86 -1.32
N GLU A 248 7.33 13.76 -1.50
CA GLU A 248 6.56 14.80 -2.17
C GLU A 248 6.48 16.07 -1.29
N PRO A 249 5.99 17.22 -1.80
CA PRO A 249 6.00 18.48 -1.06
C PRO A 249 5.41 18.41 0.36
N GLY A 250 4.30 17.69 0.53
CA GLY A 250 3.62 17.38 1.78
C GLY A 250 4.32 16.37 2.70
N LYS A 251 5.54 15.95 2.34
CA LYS A 251 6.46 15.04 3.05
C LYS A 251 6.09 13.56 3.03
N VAL A 252 5.02 13.18 2.34
CA VAL A 252 4.67 11.77 2.16
C VAL A 252 5.75 11.09 1.34
N ILE A 253 6.14 9.88 1.74
CA ILE A 253 7.14 9.10 1.00
C ILE A 253 6.43 8.45 -0.19
N PHE A 254 6.79 8.90 -1.38
CA PHE A 254 6.38 8.28 -2.62
C PHE A 254 7.49 7.40 -3.19
N GLU A 255 7.07 6.30 -3.79
CA GLU A 255 7.89 5.43 -4.61
C GLU A 255 7.35 5.45 -6.05
N LEU A 256 8.22 5.41 -7.04
CA LEU A 256 7.84 4.99 -8.39
C LEU A 256 8.45 3.63 -8.65
N ALA A 257 7.62 2.67 -9.04
CA ALA A 257 8.03 1.27 -9.21
C ALA A 257 7.60 0.73 -10.58
N THR A 258 8.52 0.02 -11.25
CA THR A 258 8.26 -0.59 -12.56
C THR A 258 7.31 -1.77 -12.46
N GLN A 259 6.43 -1.96 -13.44
CA GLN A 259 5.53 -3.12 -13.50
C GLN A 259 6.25 -4.48 -13.43
N GLY A 260 7.36 -4.61 -14.16
CA GLY A 260 8.11 -5.88 -14.29
C GLY A 260 9.39 -5.93 -13.44
N PRO A 261 9.94 -7.14 -13.22
CA PRO A 261 9.52 -8.43 -13.80
C PRO A 261 8.33 -9.12 -13.11
N GLY A 262 7.91 -8.68 -11.91
CA GLY A 262 6.79 -9.26 -11.17
C GLY A 262 7.19 -10.36 -10.17
N LEU A 263 6.19 -10.84 -9.41
CA LEU A 263 6.40 -11.82 -8.32
C LEU A 263 6.67 -13.24 -8.80
N THR A 264 6.38 -13.54 -10.07
CA THR A 264 6.54 -14.88 -10.67
C THR A 264 7.95 -15.16 -11.20
N ILE A 265 8.87 -14.19 -11.10
CA ILE A 265 10.26 -14.36 -11.52
C ILE A 265 10.98 -15.46 -10.74
N ASP A 266 10.57 -15.73 -9.49
CA ASP A 266 11.25 -16.67 -8.60
C ASP A 266 10.33 -17.68 -7.90
N GLU A 267 9.01 -17.60 -8.12
CA GLU A 267 8.02 -18.60 -7.68
C GLU A 267 6.94 -18.73 -8.76
N PRO A 268 6.55 -19.95 -9.19
CA PRO A 268 5.37 -20.10 -10.06
C PRO A 268 4.10 -19.65 -9.32
N GLU A 269 3.06 -19.29 -10.07
CA GLU A 269 1.86 -18.67 -9.52
C GLU A 269 1.23 -19.50 -8.39
N GLU A 270 1.15 -20.82 -8.53
CA GLU A 270 0.56 -21.73 -7.54
C GLU A 270 1.40 -21.86 -6.26
N GLN A 271 2.65 -21.37 -6.27
CA GLN A 271 3.58 -21.46 -5.14
C GLN A 271 3.84 -20.11 -4.45
N LEU A 272 3.31 -19.01 -5.00
CA LEU A 272 3.45 -17.68 -4.43
C LEU A 272 3.15 -17.66 -2.92
N GLY A 273 4.09 -17.13 -2.14
CA GLY A 273 3.95 -16.90 -0.70
C GLY A 273 4.09 -18.15 0.19
N LYS A 274 4.19 -19.36 -0.39
CA LYS A 274 4.32 -20.60 0.40
C LYS A 274 5.71 -20.72 1.03
N GLY A 275 6.75 -20.45 0.23
CA GLY A 275 8.14 -20.49 0.66
C GLY A 275 8.61 -19.19 1.31
N LEU A 276 9.66 -19.27 2.13
CA LEU A 276 10.44 -18.08 2.50
C LEU A 276 11.59 -17.91 1.50
N LEU A 277 11.53 -16.81 0.75
CA LEU A 277 12.61 -16.39 -0.13
C LEU A 277 13.59 -15.50 0.61
N ILE A 278 14.88 -15.64 0.30
CA ILE A 278 15.94 -14.80 0.83
C ILE A 278 16.38 -13.89 -0.30
N PRO A 279 16.53 -12.57 -0.07
CA PRO A 279 17.10 -11.68 -1.07
C PRO A 279 18.47 -12.19 -1.55
N PRO A 280 18.79 -12.15 -2.86
CA PRO A 280 20.01 -12.76 -3.39
C PRO A 280 21.30 -12.32 -2.71
N ILE A 281 21.36 -11.07 -2.22
CA ILE A 281 22.49 -10.51 -1.49
C ILE A 281 22.75 -11.18 -0.13
N TYR A 282 21.74 -11.85 0.44
CA TYR A 282 21.79 -12.52 1.73
C TYR A 282 21.75 -14.04 1.64
N GLU A 283 21.72 -14.61 0.44
CA GLU A 283 21.60 -16.06 0.24
C GLU A 283 22.73 -16.85 0.92
N LYS A 284 23.95 -16.29 0.94
CA LYS A 284 25.11 -16.86 1.67
C LYS A 284 24.92 -16.94 3.19
N ARG A 285 23.98 -16.19 3.75
CA ARG A 285 23.63 -16.14 5.18
C ARG A 285 22.30 -16.81 5.48
N ARG A 286 21.70 -17.57 4.54
CA ARG A 286 20.38 -18.20 4.71
C ARG A 286 20.24 -18.94 6.04
N GLU A 287 21.15 -19.86 6.34
CA GLU A 287 21.05 -20.68 7.55
C GLU A 287 21.14 -19.86 8.85
N GLU A 288 21.93 -18.79 8.84
CA GLU A 288 22.06 -17.86 9.97
C GLU A 288 20.75 -17.11 10.18
N LEU A 289 20.20 -16.52 9.12
CA LEU A 289 18.97 -15.74 9.17
C LEU A 289 17.77 -16.59 9.58
N LEU A 290 17.66 -17.82 9.03
CA LEU A 290 16.57 -18.73 9.38
C LEU A 290 16.54 -19.12 10.86
N LYS A 291 17.69 -19.15 11.55
CA LYS A 291 17.76 -19.44 12.99
C LYS A 291 17.30 -18.27 13.87
N GLN A 292 17.35 -17.05 13.34
CA GLN A 292 17.00 -15.83 14.06
C GLN A 292 15.53 -15.45 13.87
N LEU A 293 14.89 -15.94 12.81
CA LEU A 293 13.51 -15.62 12.48
C LEU A 293 12.53 -16.48 13.29
N LYS A 294 11.53 -15.81 13.87
CA LYS A 294 10.35 -16.46 14.42
C LYS A 294 9.55 -17.10 13.28
N PRO A 295 9.26 -18.40 13.29
CA PRO A 295 8.47 -19.04 12.24
C PRO A 295 7.07 -18.45 12.13
N LEU A 296 6.54 -18.42 10.90
CA LEU A 296 5.15 -18.08 10.61
C LEU A 296 4.35 -19.36 10.32
N HIS A 297 3.12 -19.41 10.81
CA HIS A 297 2.20 -20.55 10.78
C HIS A 297 0.94 -20.27 9.94
#